data_AF-C1FXX9-F1
#
_entry.id   AF-C1FXX9-F1
#
_cell.length_a   1.000
_cell.length_b   1.000
_cell.length_c   1.000
_cell.angle_alpha   90.00
_cell.angle_beta   90.00
_cell.angle_gamma   90.00
#
_symmetry.space_group_name_H-M   'P 1'
#
loop_
_entity.id
_entity.type
_entity.pdbx_description
1 polymer ?
#
loop_
_entity_poly.entity_id
_entity_poly.type
_entity_poly.pdbx_seq_one_letter_code
_entity_poly.pdbx_strand_id
1 'polypeptide(L)'
;MGGLLGRAALPGLRGCPRAPGPSLLPRHSSGAPSWPQERTLVAVKPDGVQRRLVGDVIRRFERRGFQLVGMKMLRAPESVLAEHYQELQRKAFYPGLISYMSSGPVVAMVWQGHNVVRASRAMIGDADAATAAPGTIG
;
A
#
# COMPACT_ATOMS: atom_id res chain seq x y z
N MET A 1 -81.30 -0.27 -9.96
CA MET A 1 -81.02 -1.34 -8.99
C MET A 1 -79.51 -1.45 -8.84
N GLY A 2 -78.98 -1.40 -7.61
CA GLY A 2 -77.55 -1.54 -7.30
C GLY A 2 -76.84 -0.24 -6.91
N GLY A 3 -77.19 0.30 -5.73
CA GLY A 3 -76.62 1.52 -5.15
C GLY A 3 -75.36 1.28 -4.32
N LEU A 4 -74.55 2.34 -4.25
CA LEU A 4 -73.21 2.48 -3.70
C LEU A 4 -73.01 1.96 -2.26
N LEU A 5 -71.88 1.26 -2.06
CA LEU A 5 -71.31 0.88 -0.77
C LEU A 5 -70.84 2.12 0.02
N GLY A 6 -71.53 2.39 1.13
CA GLY A 6 -71.26 3.45 2.07
C GLY A 6 -70.13 3.11 3.05
N ARG A 7 -69.34 4.14 3.33
CA ARG A 7 -68.23 4.25 4.27
C ARG A 7 -68.69 3.99 5.72
N ALA A 8 -67.87 3.27 6.49
CA ALA A 8 -67.92 3.29 7.94
C ALA A 8 -66.60 3.86 8.48
N ALA A 9 -66.70 5.02 9.13
CA ALA A 9 -65.61 5.69 9.83
C ALA A 9 -65.61 5.23 11.31
N LEU A 10 -64.44 4.85 11.83
CA LEU A 10 -64.21 4.59 13.25
C LEU A 10 -63.53 5.81 13.88
N PRO A 11 -63.99 6.31 15.05
CA PRO A 11 -63.33 7.41 15.75
C PRO A 11 -62.34 6.93 16.82
N GLY A 12 -61.12 7.45 16.75
CA GLY A 12 -60.40 8.03 17.88
C GLY A 12 -59.58 7.13 18.82
N LEU A 13 -58.26 7.20 18.72
CA LEU A 13 -57.28 7.17 19.83
C LEU A 13 -56.02 7.93 19.35
N ARG A 14 -55.87 9.20 19.71
CA ARG A 14 -54.94 9.73 20.74
C ARG A 14 -53.48 9.25 20.59
N GLY A 15 -52.56 10.21 20.42
CA GLY A 15 -51.25 10.13 21.06
C GLY A 15 -50.02 10.40 20.19
N CYS A 16 -49.37 11.52 20.48
CA CYS A 16 -47.94 11.82 20.32
C CYS A 16 -47.40 12.27 18.94
N PRO A 17 -47.06 13.56 18.81
CA PRO A 17 -45.99 14.02 17.93
C PRO A 17 -44.65 13.96 18.69
N ARG A 18 -43.57 13.39 18.12
CA ARG A 18 -42.19 13.73 18.50
C ARG A 18 -41.12 13.14 17.55
N ALA A 19 -40.54 14.08 16.80
CA ALA A 19 -39.16 14.26 16.32
C ALA A 19 -38.30 13.06 15.82
N PRO A 20 -37.57 13.23 14.70
CA PRO A 20 -36.44 12.36 14.38
C PRO A 20 -35.33 12.59 15.42
N GLY A 21 -35.02 11.57 16.21
CA GLY A 21 -33.90 11.61 17.14
C GLY A 21 -32.57 11.73 16.37
N PRO A 22 -31.58 12.50 16.87
CA PRO A 22 -30.25 12.49 16.29
C PRO A 22 -29.63 11.10 16.51
N SER A 23 -29.20 10.44 15.43
CA SER A 23 -28.51 9.15 15.53
C SER A 23 -27.25 9.31 16.38
N LEU A 24 -27.25 8.73 17.58
CA LEU A 24 -26.11 8.64 18.49
C LEU A 24 -25.07 7.60 18.05
N LEU A 25 -24.95 7.33 16.75
CA LEU A 25 -23.78 6.60 16.29
C LEU A 25 -22.58 7.52 16.50
N PRO A 26 -21.54 7.07 17.23
CA PRO A 26 -20.29 7.79 17.25
C PRO A 26 -19.86 7.94 15.78
N ARG A 27 -19.89 9.17 15.27
CA ARG A 27 -19.10 9.49 14.10
C ARG A 27 -17.68 9.25 14.59
N HIS A 28 -17.10 8.13 14.19
CA HIS A 28 -15.66 7.97 14.26
C HIS A 28 -15.11 9.09 13.38
N SER A 29 -14.78 10.21 14.02
CA SER A 29 -13.86 11.19 13.50
C SER A 29 -12.60 10.40 13.23
N SER A 30 -12.35 10.07 11.96
CA SER A 30 -11.08 9.52 11.53
C SER A 30 -10.05 10.65 11.65
N GLY A 31 -9.62 10.91 12.88
CA GLY A 31 -8.37 11.58 13.18
C GLY A 31 -7.23 10.66 12.76
N ALA A 32 -7.14 10.38 11.46
CA ALA A 32 -5.91 9.91 10.90
C ALA A 32 -4.91 11.05 11.14
N PRO A 33 -3.78 10.80 11.80
CA PRO A 33 -2.84 11.85 12.10
C PRO A 33 -2.38 12.48 10.78
N SER A 34 -2.54 13.80 10.66
CA SER A 34 -2.34 14.60 9.45
C SER A 34 -0.88 14.83 9.08
N TRP A 35 0.02 13.96 9.55
CA TRP A 35 1.41 14.00 9.12
C TRP A 35 1.47 13.59 7.64
N PRO A 36 2.26 14.28 6.80
CA PRO A 36 2.57 13.78 5.48
C PRO A 36 3.21 12.41 5.66
N GLN A 37 2.45 11.36 5.33
CA GLN A 37 2.95 10.00 5.49
C GLN A 37 3.92 9.75 4.35
N GLU A 38 5.21 9.81 4.69
CA GLU A 38 6.31 9.57 3.77
C GLU A 38 6.12 8.20 3.09
N ARG A 39 6.49 8.14 1.81
CA ARG A 39 6.41 6.93 0.99
C ARG A 39 7.77 6.61 0.43
N THR A 40 8.05 5.32 0.28
CA THR A 40 9.26 4.85 -0.37
C THR A 40 8.95 3.68 -1.29
N LEU A 41 9.68 3.62 -2.41
CA LEU A 41 9.63 2.52 -3.35
C LEU A 41 10.69 1.49 -2.94
N VAL A 42 10.27 0.25 -2.75
CA VAL A 42 11.12 -0.90 -2.47
C VAL A 42 10.89 -1.94 -3.55
N ALA A 43 11.94 -2.36 -4.23
CA ALA A 43 11.86 -3.36 -5.29
C ALA A 43 12.64 -4.62 -4.89
N VAL A 44 11.97 -5.78 -4.94
CA VAL A 44 12.65 -7.08 -4.86
C VAL A 44 13.14 -7.40 -6.26
N LYS A 45 14.48 -7.39 -6.42
CA LYS A 45 15.21 -7.70 -7.65
C LYS A 45 14.92 -9.14 -8.13
N PRO A 46 15.25 -9.48 -9.40
CA PRO A 46 14.93 -10.79 -9.97
C PRO A 46 15.47 -11.98 -9.17
N ASP A 47 16.66 -11.86 -8.60
CA ASP A 47 17.28 -12.86 -7.71
C ASP A 47 16.45 -13.11 -6.44
N GLY A 48 15.96 -12.05 -5.79
CA GLY A 48 15.15 -12.16 -4.58
C GLY A 48 13.80 -12.83 -4.87
N VAL A 49 13.23 -12.59 -6.05
CA VAL A 49 12.01 -13.28 -6.51
C VAL A 49 12.29 -14.76 -6.78
N GLN A 50 13.38 -15.08 -7.51
CA GLN A 50 13.78 -16.46 -7.80
C GLN A 50 14.09 -17.27 -6.53
N ARG A 51 14.69 -16.62 -5.53
CA ARG A 51 14.99 -17.20 -4.21
C ARG A 51 13.78 -17.25 -3.26
N ARG A 52 12.60 -16.83 -3.72
CA ARG A 52 11.33 -16.84 -2.95
C ARG A 52 11.36 -15.96 -1.69
N LEU A 53 12.16 -14.89 -1.70
CA LEU A 53 12.37 -14.00 -0.54
C LEU A 53 11.32 -12.87 -0.43
N VAL A 54 10.38 -12.77 -1.37
CA VAL A 54 9.37 -11.70 -1.39
C VAL A 54 8.56 -11.64 -0.09
N GLY A 55 8.13 -12.79 0.43
CA GLY A 55 7.38 -12.87 1.67
C GLY A 55 8.19 -12.43 2.90
N ASP A 56 9.47 -12.75 2.94
CA ASP A 56 10.36 -12.34 4.03
C ASP A 56 10.60 -10.82 4.04
N VAL A 57 10.74 -10.22 2.85
CA VAL A 57 10.84 -8.76 2.71
C VAL A 57 9.56 -8.11 3.22
N ILE A 58 8.39 -8.53 2.75
CA ILE A 58 7.10 -7.99 3.20
C ILE A 58 6.97 -8.11 4.72
N ARG A 59 7.24 -9.30 5.27
CA ARG A 59 7.15 -9.57 6.71
C ARG A 59 8.03 -8.62 7.53
N ARG A 60 9.24 -8.29 7.07
CA ARG A 60 10.14 -7.37 7.78
C ARG A 60 9.59 -5.95 7.81
N PHE A 61 9.02 -5.47 6.71
CA PHE A 61 8.43 -4.13 6.62
C PHE A 61 7.14 -4.01 7.43
N GLU A 62 6.27 -5.03 7.39
CA GLU A 62 5.05 -5.07 8.21
C GLU A 62 5.38 -5.11 9.70
N ARG A 63 6.35 -5.94 10.12
CA ARG A 63 6.81 -6.00 11.51
C ARG A 63 7.40 -4.69 12.02
N ARG A 64 7.97 -3.87 11.13
CA ARG A 64 8.47 -2.54 11.47
C ARG A 64 7.34 -1.54 11.75
N GLY A 65 6.12 -1.84 11.29
CA GLY A 65 4.94 -1.00 11.40
C GLY A 65 4.69 -0.13 10.16
N PHE A 66 5.30 -0.44 9.01
CA PHE A 66 5.01 0.26 7.76
C PHE A 66 3.75 -0.29 7.09
N GLN A 67 3.00 0.59 6.44
CA GLN A 67 1.81 0.25 5.69
C GLN A 67 2.18 -0.02 4.23
N LEU A 68 1.77 -1.18 3.70
CA LEU A 68 1.85 -1.46 2.27
C LEU A 68 0.72 -0.72 1.55
N VAL A 69 1.07 0.21 0.67
CA VAL A 69 0.09 1.04 -0.08
C VAL A 69 -0.15 0.51 -1.48
N GLY A 70 0.86 -0.14 -2.06
CA GLY A 70 0.77 -0.69 -3.41
C GLY A 70 1.84 -1.74 -3.63
N MET A 71 1.52 -2.73 -4.45
CA MET A 71 2.44 -3.78 -4.84
C MET A 71 2.11 -4.23 -6.26
N LYS A 72 3.13 -4.44 -7.08
CA LYS A 72 3.00 -4.98 -8.43
C LYS A 72 4.19 -5.86 -8.76
N MET A 73 3.90 -7.08 -9.21
CA MET A 73 4.89 -7.91 -9.88
C MET A 73 4.89 -7.57 -11.37
N LEU A 74 6.06 -7.30 -11.93
CA LEU A 74 6.21 -6.99 -13.34
C LEU A 74 7.57 -7.42 -13.85
N ARG A 75 7.65 -7.71 -15.15
CA ARG A 75 8.92 -7.67 -15.88
C ARG A 75 9.08 -6.24 -16.39
N ALA A 76 10.01 -5.49 -15.82
CA ALA A 76 10.18 -4.09 -16.18
C ALA A 76 10.73 -3.98 -17.61
N PRO A 77 10.12 -3.19 -18.50
CA PRO A 77 10.68 -2.95 -19.82
C PRO A 77 11.97 -2.14 -19.68
N GLU A 78 12.90 -2.34 -20.63
CA GLU A 78 14.21 -1.67 -20.61
C GLU A 78 14.10 -0.14 -20.59
N SER A 79 13.07 0.44 -21.22
CA SER A 79 12.83 1.88 -21.19
C SER A 79 12.60 2.42 -19.78
N VAL A 80 11.78 1.74 -18.98
CA VAL A 80 11.50 2.11 -17.58
C VAL A 80 12.75 1.92 -16.71
N LEU A 81 13.53 0.86 -16.96
CA LEU A 81 14.79 0.64 -16.24
C LEU A 81 15.84 1.70 -16.60
N ALA A 82 15.91 2.11 -17.86
CA ALA A 82 16.85 3.13 -18.33
C ALA A 82 16.54 4.51 -17.75
N GLU A 83 15.25 4.85 -17.60
CA GLU A 83 14.81 6.04 -16.87
C GLU A 83 15.14 5.92 -15.38
N HIS A 84 14.81 4.79 -14.74
CA HIS A 84 15.07 4.57 -13.32
C HIS A 84 16.56 4.64 -12.94
N TYR A 85 17.45 4.19 -13.83
CA TYR A 85 18.91 4.19 -13.63
C TYR A 85 19.63 5.25 -14.45
N GLN A 86 18.95 6.32 -14.88
CA GLN A 86 19.54 7.34 -15.76
C GLN A 86 20.85 7.94 -15.22
N GLU A 87 20.92 8.15 -13.90
CA GLU A 87 22.11 8.70 -13.24
C GLU A 87 23.34 7.77 -13.32
N LEU A 88 23.12 6.47 -13.54
CA LEU A 88 24.17 5.46 -13.62
C LEU A 88 24.63 5.18 -15.06
N GLN A 89 24.03 5.80 -16.09
CA GLN A 89 24.32 5.52 -17.50
C GLN A 89 25.81 5.62 -17.88
N ARG A 90 26.57 6.48 -17.20
CA ARG A 90 28.01 6.68 -17.45
C ARG A 90 28.91 5.67 -16.73
N LYS A 91 28.35 4.80 -15.88
CA LYS A 91 29.11 3.80 -15.13
C LYS A 91 29.36 2.57 -15.98
N ALA A 92 30.56 1.99 -15.90
CA ALA A 92 30.95 0.83 -16.69
C ALA A 92 30.05 -0.40 -16.51
N PHE A 93 29.43 -0.55 -15.33
CA PHE A 93 28.53 -1.67 -15.01
C PHE A 93 27.08 -1.47 -15.48
N TYR A 94 26.72 -0.30 -16.02
CA TYR A 94 25.35 0.02 -16.39
C TYR A 94 24.70 -0.97 -17.38
N PRO A 95 25.37 -1.40 -18.47
CA PRO A 95 24.78 -2.38 -19.39
C PRO A 95 24.45 -3.70 -18.69
N GLY A 96 25.34 -4.14 -17.79
CA GLY A 96 25.13 -5.34 -16.97
C GLY A 96 23.96 -5.17 -16.00
N LEU A 97 23.81 -3.99 -15.40
CA LEU A 97 22.69 -3.67 -14.50
C LEU A 97 21.33 -3.74 -15.21
N ILE A 98 21.21 -3.15 -16.41
CA ILE A 98 19.96 -3.19 -17.18
C ILE A 98 19.64 -4.63 -17.59
N SER A 99 20.63 -5.35 -18.14
CA SER A 99 20.45 -6.76 -18.51
C SER A 99 20.03 -7.63 -17.30
N TYR A 100 20.65 -7.42 -16.16
CA TYR A 100 20.33 -8.09 -14.91
C TYR A 100 18.87 -7.81 -14.48
N MET A 101 18.45 -6.55 -14.45
CA MET A 101 17.09 -6.19 -14.02
C MET A 101 16.01 -6.65 -14.99
N SER A 102 16.32 -6.76 -16.29
CA SER A 102 15.43 -7.29 -17.35
C SER A 102 15.37 -8.83 -17.40
N SER A 103 16.27 -9.52 -16.70
CA SER A 103 16.41 -10.99 -16.75
C SER A 103 15.20 -11.74 -16.19
N GLY A 104 14.41 -11.12 -15.30
CA GLY A 104 13.30 -11.79 -14.63
C GLY A 104 12.27 -10.83 -14.05
N PRO A 105 11.26 -11.38 -13.34
CA PRO A 105 10.24 -10.57 -12.69
C PRO A 105 10.81 -9.83 -11.47
N VAL A 106 10.32 -8.61 -11.26
CA VAL A 106 10.61 -7.76 -10.11
C VAL A 106 9.30 -7.53 -9.36
N VAL A 107 9.35 -7.47 -8.03
CA VAL A 107 8.22 -7.05 -7.20
C VAL A 107 8.46 -5.64 -6.71
N ALA A 108 7.75 -4.67 -7.27
CA ALA A 108 7.78 -3.28 -6.83
C ALA A 108 6.71 -3.06 -5.75
N MET A 109 7.09 -2.47 -4.62
CA MET A 109 6.23 -2.19 -3.48
C MET A 109 6.38 -0.74 -3.04
N VAL A 110 5.28 -0.14 -2.61
CA VAL A 110 5.25 1.21 -2.02
C VAL A 110 4.89 1.07 -0.56
N TRP A 111 5.81 1.46 0.31
CA TRP A 111 5.64 1.45 1.75
C TRP A 111 5.45 2.86 2.28
N GLN A 112 4.57 3.01 3.27
CA GLN A 112 4.21 4.28 3.88
C GLN A 112 4.38 4.21 5.39
N GLY A 113 4.92 5.29 5.96
CA GLY A 113 5.04 5.43 7.41
C GLY A 113 6.00 6.54 7.81
N HIS A 114 6.16 6.73 9.12
CA HIS A 114 7.07 7.73 9.65
C HIS A 114 8.54 7.34 9.39
N ASN A 115 9.30 8.23 8.75
CA ASN A 115 10.74 8.05 8.46
C ASN A 115 11.03 6.75 7.67
N VAL A 116 10.08 6.33 6.83
CA VAL A 116 10.12 5.08 6.08
C VAL A 116 11.30 5.05 5.11
N VAL A 117 11.69 6.18 4.50
CA VAL A 117 12.81 6.21 3.54
C VAL A 117 14.13 5.85 4.24
N ARG A 118 14.45 6.54 5.34
CA ARG A 118 15.70 6.30 6.09
C ARG A 118 15.71 4.91 6.71
N ALA A 119 14.59 4.51 7.33
CA ALA A 119 14.47 3.21 7.97
C ALA A 119 14.57 2.06 6.96
N SER A 120 13.99 2.21 5.77
CA SER A 120 14.08 1.21 4.69
C SER A 120 15.51 1.01 4.23
N ARG A 121 16.28 2.10 4.04
CA ARG A 121 17.70 2.00 3.69
C ARG A 121 18.50 1.27 4.77
N ALA A 122 18.26 1.59 6.04
CA ALA A 122 18.91 0.91 7.16
C ALA A 122 18.53 -0.59 7.26
N MET A 123 17.29 -0.95 6.94
CA MET A 123 16.84 -2.35 6.93
C MET A 123 17.39 -3.13 5.74
N ILE A 124 17.48 -2.50 4.57
CA ILE A 124 18.02 -3.14 3.36
C ILE A 124 19.51 -3.42 3.55
N GLY A 125 20.24 -2.48 4.17
CA GLY A 125 21.69 -2.59 4.33
C GLY A 125 22.44 -1.99 3.14
N ASP A 126 23.76 -2.16 3.16
CA ASP A 126 24.62 -1.64 2.11
C ASP A 126 24.39 -2.35 0.77
N ALA A 127 24.76 -1.68 -0.32
CA ALA A 127 24.62 -2.22 -1.67
C ALA A 127 25.47 -3.47 -1.90
N ASP A 128 26.58 -3.60 -1.16
CA ASP A 128 27.46 -4.76 -1.18
C ASP A 128 27.08 -5.73 -0.05
N ALA A 129 26.53 -6.89 -0.41
CA ALA A 129 26.13 -7.94 0.54
C ALA A 129 27.28 -8.39 1.47
N ALA A 130 28.53 -8.26 1.02
CA ALA A 130 29.72 -8.61 1.80
C ALA A 130 30.01 -7.62 2.94
N THR A 131 29.53 -6.37 2.83
CA THR A 131 29.71 -5.33 3.86
C THR A 131 28.44 -5.09 4.67
N ALA A 132 27.34 -5.75 4.29
CA ALA A 132 26.04 -5.59 4.94
C ALA A 132 26.07 -6.14 6.38
N ALA A 133 25.55 -5.35 7.32
CA ALA A 133 25.53 -5.73 8.73
C ALA A 133 24.61 -6.94 8.99
N PRO A 134 24.93 -7.85 9.93
CA PRO A 134 24.06 -8.97 10.26
C PRO A 134 22.64 -8.52 10.62
N GLY A 135 21.64 -9.03 9.89
CA GLY A 135 20.23 -8.70 10.09
C GLY A 135 19.62 -7.75 9.03
N THR A 136 20.43 -7.21 8.11
CA THR A 136 19.91 -6.51 6.92
C THR A 136 19.30 -7.48 5.90
N ILE A 137 18.60 -6.95 4.89
CA ILE A 137 17.94 -7.76 3.86
C ILE A 137 18.89 -8.14 2.72
N GLY A 138 19.76 -7.19 2.33
CA GLY A 138 20.76 -7.32 1.26
C GLY A 138 21.99 -8.09 1.67
#